data_AF-A0A3B0FLC3-F1
#
_entry.id   AF-A0A3B0FLC3-F1
#
_cell.length_a   1.000
_cell.length_b   1.000
_cell.length_c   1.000
_cell.angle_alpha   90.00
_cell.angle_beta   90.00
_cell.angle_gamma   90.00
#
_symmetry.space_group_name_H-M   'P 1'
#
loop_
_entity.id
_entity.type
_entity.pdbx_description
1 polymer ?
#
loop_
_entity_poly.entity_id
_entity_poly.type
_entity_poly.pdbx_seq_one_letter_code
_entity_poly.pdbx_strand_id
1 'polypeptide(L)' 'MAERGNTKHGPILDDELKHEAQGAVHANQPPHAEEWRETEPFPDDTDPAEVREALNPVASPDSISDEEEER' A
#
# COMPACT_ATOMS: atom_id res chain seq x y z
N MET A 1 34.28 7.48 -15.80
CA MET A 1 33.86 7.99 -14.49
C MET A 1 32.35 8.20 -14.58
N ALA A 2 31.55 7.54 -13.74
CA ALA A 2 30.10 7.67 -13.79
C ALA A 2 29.70 8.84 -12.89
N GLU A 3 29.40 9.99 -13.49
CA GLU A 3 28.68 11.06 -12.81
C GLU A 3 27.22 10.61 -12.66
N ARG A 4 26.86 10.10 -11.47
CA ARG A 4 25.47 9.81 -11.11
C ARG A 4 25.02 10.86 -10.09
N GLY A 5 24.84 12.09 -10.58
CA GLY A 5 24.20 13.19 -9.86
C GLY A 5 23.06 13.76 -10.69
N ASN A 6 22.17 14.52 -10.07
CA ASN A 6 21.12 15.24 -10.77
C ASN A 6 21.76 16.30 -11.69
N THR A 7 21.35 16.37 -12.95
CA THR A 7 21.85 17.39 -13.88
C THR A 7 21.06 18.69 -13.81
N LYS A 8 19.94 18.71 -13.07
CA LYS A 8 19.04 19.87 -12.95
C LYS A 8 19.40 20.78 -11.76
N HIS A 9 19.83 20.21 -10.65
CA HIS A 9 20.14 20.92 -9.41
C HIS A 9 21.58 20.63 -8.99
N GLY A 10 22.15 21.52 -8.17
CA GLY A 10 23.47 21.28 -7.56
C GLY A 10 23.36 20.35 -6.35
N PRO A 11 24.48 19.77 -5.88
CA PRO A 11 24.48 18.75 -4.82
C PRO A 11 23.84 19.21 -3.51
N ILE A 12 24.02 20.48 -3.14
CA ILE A 12 23.44 21.04 -1.91
C ILE A 12 21.91 21.09 -1.98
N LEU A 13 21.37 21.53 -3.12
CA LEU A 13 19.92 21.63 -3.32
C LEU A 13 19.29 20.24 -3.45
N ASP A 14 19.98 19.29 -4.06
CA ASP A 14 19.55 17.89 -4.08
C ASP A 14 19.44 17.29 -2.68
N ASP A 15 20.43 17.55 -1.82
CA ASP A 15 20.42 17.04 -0.45
C ASP A 15 19.27 17.64 0.37
N GLU A 16 18.97 18.93 0.17
CA GLU A 16 17.82 19.61 0.80
C GLU A 16 16.49 19.00 0.33
N LEU A 17 16.30 18.85 -0.99
CA LEU A 17 15.09 18.25 -1.57
C LEU A 17 14.91 16.79 -1.12
N LYS A 18 16.00 16.03 -1.00
CA LYS A 18 15.97 14.66 -0.48
C LYS A 18 15.51 14.64 0.97
N HIS A 19 15.97 15.59 1.78
CA HIS A 19 15.57 15.69 3.18
C HIS A 19 14.08 16.00 3.32
N GLU A 20 13.54 16.90 2.50
CA GLU A 20 12.11 17.20 2.46
C GLU A 20 11.27 15.98 2.02
N ALA A 21 11.71 15.27 0.97
CA ALA A 21 10.99 14.11 0.45
C ALA A 21 11.06 12.87 1.36
N GLN A 22 12.12 12.74 2.17
CA GLN A 22 12.34 11.56 3.02
C GLN A 22 11.16 11.27 3.94
N GLY A 23 10.55 12.29 4.53
CA GLY A 23 9.40 12.11 5.42
C GLY A 23 8.19 11.49 4.72
N ALA A 24 7.87 11.97 3.52
CA ALA A 24 6.73 11.47 2.74
C ALA A 24 6.94 10.02 2.27
N VAL A 25 8.15 9.68 1.83
CA VAL A 25 8.48 8.33 1.34
C VAL A 25 8.36 7.27 2.43
N HIS A 26 8.82 7.58 3.65
CA HIS A 26 8.84 6.61 4.75
C HIS A 26 7.57 6.61 5.61
N ALA A 27 6.64 7.55 5.39
CA ALA A 27 5.47 7.73 6.26
C ALA A 27 4.54 6.51 6.33
N ASN A 28 4.44 5.75 5.24
CA ASN A 28 3.48 4.64 5.13
C ASN A 28 4.13 3.24 5.15
N GLN A 29 5.44 3.15 5.38
CA GLN A 29 6.14 1.86 5.38
C GLN A 29 6.49 1.41 6.81
N PRO A 30 6.26 0.13 7.17
CA PRO A 30 6.72 -0.44 8.42
C PRO A 30 8.25 -0.32 8.56
N PRO A 31 8.80 0.06 9.73
CA PRO A 31 10.24 0.33 9.84
C PRO A 31 11.13 -0.92 9.83
N HIS A 32 10.57 -2.13 9.81
CA HIS A 32 11.29 -3.38 10.09
C HIS A 32 10.93 -4.55 9.18
N ALA A 33 10.01 -4.36 8.22
CA ALA A 33 9.66 -5.39 7.28
C ALA A 33 10.47 -5.22 6.00
N GLU A 34 10.96 -6.32 5.44
CA GLU A 34 11.44 -6.32 4.06
C GLU A 34 10.20 -6.24 3.17
N GLU A 35 10.18 -5.34 2.18
CA GLU A 35 8.99 -5.06 1.33
C GLU A 35 8.36 -6.34 0.76
N TRP A 36 9.18 -7.32 0.36
CA TRP A 36 8.71 -8.60 -0.19
C TRP A 36 8.07 -9.55 0.84
N ARG A 37 8.20 -9.25 2.13
CA ARG A 37 7.51 -9.94 3.24
C ARG A 37 6.32 -9.14 3.75
N GLU A 38 6.15 -7.89 3.32
CA GLU A 38 5.02 -7.07 3.72
C GLU A 38 3.74 -7.62 3.07
N THR A 39 2.68 -7.71 3.86
CA THR A 39 1.35 -8.03 3.32
C THR A 39 0.81 -6.79 2.62
N GLU A 40 0.11 -6.98 1.50
CA GLU A 40 -0.56 -5.88 0.81
C GLU A 40 -1.52 -5.14 1.76
N PRO A 41 -1.64 -3.80 1.62
CA PRO A 41 -2.55 -3.02 2.45
C PRO A 41 -4.01 -3.43 2.23
N PHE A 42 -4.83 -3.30 3.27
CA PHE A 42 -6.27 -3.50 3.12
C PHE A 42 -6.86 -2.40 2.23
N PRO A 43 -7.79 -2.75 1.32
CA PRO A 43 -8.49 -1.76 0.51
C PRO A 43 -9.21 -0.71 1.37
N ASP A 44 -9.03 0.56 1.02
CA ASP A 44 -9.56 1.73 1.73
C ASP A 44 -10.59 2.47 0.87
N ASP A 45 -11.00 3.69 1.25
CA ASP A 45 -12.01 4.52 0.57
C ASP A 45 -11.56 5.18 -0.76
N THR A 46 -10.30 4.99 -1.14
CA THR A 46 -9.71 5.43 -2.41
C THR A 46 -9.73 4.37 -3.51
N ASP A 47 -9.84 3.09 -3.15
CA ASP A 47 -9.95 1.96 -4.09
C ASP A 47 -11.27 1.88 -4.90
N PRO A 48 -11.33 1.05 -5.97
CA PRO A 48 -12.57 0.75 -6.67
C PRO A 48 -13.60 0.04 -5.78
N ALA A 49 -14.89 0.31 -6.04
CA ALA A 49 -15.99 -0.29 -5.28
C ALA A 49 -16.00 -1.82 -5.38
N GLU A 50 -15.65 -2.39 -6.54
CA GLU A 50 -15.62 -3.85 -6.72
C GLU A 50 -14.58 -4.52 -5.81
N VAL A 51 -13.43 -3.86 -5.58
CA VAL A 51 -12.35 -4.37 -4.73
C VAL A 51 -12.80 -4.40 -3.27
N ARG A 52 -13.47 -3.34 -2.80
CA ARG A 52 -14.04 -3.29 -1.45
C ARG A 52 -15.13 -4.33 -1.23
N GLU A 53 -16.00 -4.50 -2.22
CA GLU A 53 -17.13 -5.42 -2.13
C GLU A 53 -16.68 -6.88 -2.04
N ALA A 54 -15.60 -7.24 -2.74
CA ALA A 54 -15.00 -8.57 -2.68
C ALA A 54 -14.50 -8.96 -1.27
N LEU A 55 -14.19 -7.98 -0.41
CA LEU A 55 -13.81 -8.21 0.99
C LEU A 55 -15.00 -8.28 1.94
N ASN A 56 -16.22 -7.96 1.49
CA ASN A 56 -17.41 -7.99 2.32
C ASN A 56 -18.02 -9.40 2.34
N PRO A 57 -17.91 -10.16 3.44
CA PRO A 57 -18.41 -11.55 3.51
C PRO A 57 -19.94 -11.65 3.36
N VAL A 58 -20.68 -10.54 3.52
CA VAL A 58 -22.14 -10.47 3.33
C VAL A 58 -22.55 -10.41 1.86
N ALA A 59 -21.64 -10.01 0.96
CA ALA A 59 -21.91 -9.85 -0.47
C ALA A 59 -21.56 -11.09 -1.31
N SER A 60 -20.87 -12.08 -0.73
CA SER A 60 -20.58 -13.34 -1.39
C SER A 60 -21.88 -14.12 -1.65
N PRO A 61 -22.18 -14.51 -2.91
CA PRO A 61 -23.40 -15.26 -3.24
C PRO A 61 -23.43 -16.68 -2.63
N ASP A 62 -22.28 -17.18 -2.14
CA ASP A 62 -22.16 -18.50 -1.50
C ASP A 62 -22.34 -18.47 0.04
N SER A 63 -22.66 -17.32 0.66
CA SER A 63 -22.73 -17.19 2.12
C SER A 63 -24.04 -17.69 2.78
N ILE A 64 -24.96 -18.32 2.04
CA ILE A 64 -26.13 -19.00 2.64
C ILE A 64 -26.31 -20.38 1.98
N SER A 65 -26.18 -21.44 2.79
CA SER A 65 -27.10 -22.59 2.88
C SER A 65 -26.50 -23.66 3.82
N ASP A 66 -26.47 -23.40 5.13
CA ASP A 66 -26.64 -24.48 6.09
C ASP A 66 -28.09 -24.32 6.58
N GLU A 67 -29.01 -24.86 5.77
CA GLU A 67 -30.41 -25.00 6.15
C GLU A 67 -30.49 -25.97 7.34
N GLU A 68 -31.12 -25.49 8.40
CA GLU A 68 -32.03 -26.22 9.29
C GLU A 68 -32.38 -27.66 8.83
N GLU A 69 -31.56 -28.66 9.16
CA GLU A 69 -32.01 -30.06 9.13
C GLU A 69 -31.25 -30.97 10.11
N GLU A 70 -31.59 -30.93 11.40
CA GLU A 70 -31.66 -32.17 12.20
C GLU A 70 -32.62 -32.04 13.40
N ARG A 71 -33.82 -32.59 13.19
CA ARG A 71 -34.74 -33.29 14.13
C ARG A 71 -35.01 -32.75 15.54
#